data_AF-W2C217-F1
#
_entry.id   AF-W2C217-F1
#
_cell.length_a   1.000
_cell.length_b   1.000
_cell.length_c   1.000
_cell.angle_alpha   90.00
_cell.angle_beta   90.00
_cell.angle_gamma   90.00
#
_symmetry.space_group_name_H-M   'P 1'
#
loop_
_entity.id
_entity.type
_entity.pdbx_description
1 polymer ?
#
loop_
_entity_poly.entity_id
_entity_poly.type
_entity_poly.pdbx_seq_one_letter_code
_entity_poly.pdbx_strand_id
1 'polypeptide(L)' 'MWLDMQGSECATLQASPIIMKTVRVLYTEVNFEETYEGCILYDEYRDWLYFLGFKLVKSEFRWKEQGNALFVRE' A
#
# COMPACT_ATOMS: atom_id res chain seq x y z
N MET A 1 -6.96 -0.40 8.93
CA MET A 1 -7.56 0.30 7.78
C MET A 1 -7.38 -0.59 6.57
N TRP A 2 -8.41 -0.73 5.73
CA TRP A 2 -8.33 -1.47 4.48
C TRP A 2 -8.62 -0.51 3.33
N LEU A 3 -7.75 -0.50 2.31
CA LEU A 3 -7.90 0.26 1.08
C LEU A 3 -7.95 -0.68 -0.13
N ASP A 4 -8.92 -0.44 -0.98
CA ASP A 4 -9.16 -1.04 -2.29
C ASP A 4 -9.64 0.12 -3.16
N MET A 5 -8.70 0.73 -3.89
CA MET A 5 -8.89 2.02 -4.55
C MET A 5 -8.37 2.01 -5.99
N GLN A 6 -8.17 0.83 -6.56
CA GLN A 6 -7.80 0.67 -7.97
C GLN A 6 -6.55 1.51 -8.31
N GLY A 7 -5.50 1.37 -7.51
CA GLY A 7 -4.21 2.02 -7.72
C GLY A 7 -4.05 3.42 -7.09
N SER A 8 -5.11 3.96 -6.48
CA SER A 8 -5.09 5.28 -5.83
C SER A 8 -4.72 5.25 -4.35
N GLU A 9 -4.28 4.09 -3.82
CA GLU A 9 -4.04 3.88 -2.38
C GLU A 9 -2.93 4.81 -1.87
N CYS A 10 -1.76 4.81 -2.53
CA CYS A 10 -0.62 5.62 -2.11
C CYS A 10 -0.92 7.12 -2.17
N ALA A 11 -1.52 7.61 -3.26
CA ALA A 11 -1.91 9.01 -3.40
C ALA A 11 -2.88 9.46 -2.29
N THR A 12 -3.85 8.61 -1.94
CA THR A 12 -4.79 8.87 -0.85
C THR A 12 -4.10 8.95 0.50
N LEU A 13 -3.16 8.04 0.77
CA LEU A 13 -2.39 8.04 2.03
C LEU A 13 -1.45 9.26 2.12
N GLN A 14 -0.77 9.62 1.04
CA GLN A 14 0.09 10.81 0.95
C GLN A 14 -0.71 12.10 1.18
N ALA A 15 -1.93 12.18 0.65
CA ALA A 15 -2.85 13.29 0.88
C ALA A 15 -3.47 13.30 2.28
N SER A 16 -3.27 12.25 3.09
CA SER A 16 -3.90 12.06 4.40
C SER A 16 -2.90 11.99 5.57
N PRO A 17 -2.02 13.00 5.76
CA PRO A 17 -0.93 12.94 6.74
C PRO A 17 -1.40 12.80 8.19
N ILE A 18 -2.62 13.23 8.52
CA ILE A 18 -3.20 13.06 9.85
C ILE A 18 -3.56 11.59 10.11
N ILE A 19 -4.17 10.92 9.13
CA ILE A 19 -4.50 9.49 9.20
C ILE A 19 -3.21 8.65 9.29
N MET A 20 -2.17 9.05 8.56
CA MET A 20 -0.87 8.39 8.62
C MET A 20 -0.18 8.46 9.98
N LYS A 21 -0.67 9.27 10.94
CA LYS A 21 -0.19 9.28 12.34
C LYS A 21 -0.97 8.32 13.25
N THR A 22 -2.18 7.93 12.87
CA THR A 22 -3.07 7.12 13.72
C THR A 22 -3.13 5.65 13.28
N VAL A 23 -2.93 5.36 12.00
CA VAL A 23 -2.98 4.00 11.46
C VAL A 23 -1.76 3.20 11.94
N ARG A 24 -2.03 2.03 12.53
CA ARG A 24 -1.02 1.02 12.91
C ARG A 24 -1.07 -0.22 12.02
N VAL A 25 -2.24 -0.53 11.46
CA VAL A 25 -2.45 -1.70 10.59
C VAL A 25 -3.11 -1.23 9.30
N LEU A 26 -2.44 -1.46 8.18
CA LEU A 26 -2.86 -1.10 6.83
C LEU A 26 -2.94 -2.36 5.98
N TYR A 27 -4.12 -2.67 5.47
CA TYR A 27 -4.32 -3.66 4.43
C TYR A 27 -4.60 -2.90 3.13
N THR A 28 -3.85 -3.17 2.07
CA THR A 28 -3.91 -2.37 0.83
C THR A 28 -3.72 -3.26 -0.37
N GLU A 29 -4.38 -2.92 -1.47
CA GLU A 29 -4.00 -3.43 -2.78
C GLU A 29 -2.63 -2.87 -3.19
N VAL A 30 -1.89 -3.67 -3.97
CA VAL A 30 -0.58 -3.35 -4.52
C VAL A 30 -0.52 -3.80 -5.98
N ASN A 31 0.19 -3.04 -6.80
CA ASN A 31 0.33 -3.31 -8.24
C ASN A 31 1.76 -3.73 -8.56
N PHE A 32 1.95 -4.79 -9.33
CA PHE A 32 3.26 -5.22 -9.85
C PHE A 32 3.49 -4.75 -11.29
N GLU A 33 2.42 -4.42 -11.99
CA GLU A 33 2.41 -3.80 -13.31
C GLU A 33 1.50 -2.57 -13.27
N GLU A 34 1.61 -1.68 -14.26
CA GLU A 34 0.78 -0.47 -14.35
C GLU A 34 -0.64 -0.83 -14.83
N THR A 35 -1.41 -1.48 -13.96
CA THR A 35 -2.81 -1.86 -14.24
C THR A 35 -3.73 -0.64 -14.30
N TYR A 36 -3.33 0.43 -13.60
CA TYR A 36 -3.99 1.73 -13.58
C TYR A 36 -2.99 2.83 -13.93
N GLU A 37 -3.41 3.79 -14.76
CA GLU A 37 -2.55 4.87 -15.24
C GLU A 37 -1.94 5.65 -14.06
N GLY A 38 -0.61 5.72 -14.04
CA GLY A 38 0.15 6.43 -13.00
C GLY A 38 0.10 5.78 -11.62
N CYS A 39 -0.37 4.54 -11.48
CA CYS A 39 -0.38 3.85 -10.20
C CYS A 39 1.04 3.52 -9.74
N ILE A 40 1.25 3.54 -8.44
CA ILE A 40 2.54 3.17 -7.86
C ILE A 40 2.75 1.66 -7.92
N LEU A 41 3.96 1.23 -8.25
CA LEU A 41 4.34 -0.18 -8.21
C LEU A 41 4.72 -0.62 -6.80
N TYR A 42 4.59 -1.92 -6.57
CA TYR A 42 4.72 -2.54 -5.25
C TYR A 42 6.05 -2.23 -4.57
N ASP A 43 7.16 -2.31 -5.29
CA ASP A 43 8.48 -2.06 -4.70
C ASP A 43 8.61 -0.62 -4.19
N GLU A 44 8.18 0.36 -4.99
CA GLU A 44 8.22 1.77 -4.60
C GLU A 44 7.23 2.05 -3.46
N TYR A 45 6.03 1.48 -3.52
CA TYR A 45 5.01 1.66 -2.49
C TYR A 45 5.43 1.02 -1.15
N ARG A 46 6.02 -0.18 -1.21
CA ARG A 46 6.57 -0.87 -0.04
C ARG A 46 7.69 -0.06 0.58
N ASP A 47 8.63 0.44 -0.22
CA ASP A 47 9.78 1.19 0.27
C ASP A 47 9.33 2.51 0.93
N TRP A 48 8.30 3.16 0.37
CA TRP A 48 7.66 4.33 1.00
C TRP A 48 6.99 3.97 2.34
N LEU A 49 6.22 2.88 2.40
CA LEU A 49 5.61 2.43 3.66
C LEU A 49 6.67 2.04 4.70
N TYR A 50 7.78 1.43 4.29
CA TYR A 50 8.91 1.08 5.16
C TYR A 50 9.59 2.33 5.72
N PHE A 51 9.77 3.36 4.90
CA PHE A 51 10.26 4.66 5.36
C PHE A 51 9.35 5.27 6.44
N LEU A 52 8.04 5.05 6.36
CA LEU A 52 7.05 5.48 7.36
C LEU A 52 6.97 4.59 8.61
N GLY A 53 7.81 3.56 8.70
CA GLY A 53 7.90 2.64 9.84
C GLY A 53 6.98 1.42 9.76
N PHE A 54 6.23 1.26 8.67
CA PHE A 54 5.46 0.04 8.46
C PHE A 54 6.36 -1.13 8.04
N LYS A 55 5.92 -2.35 8.33
CA LYS A 55 6.57 -3.60 7.92
C LYS A 55 5.53 -4.52 7.30
N LEU A 56 5.89 -5.23 6.25
CA LEU A 56 5.02 -6.24 5.65
C LEU A 56 4.90 -7.43 6.60
N VAL A 57 3.67 -7.83 6.92
CA VAL A 57 3.37 -8.98 7.80
C VAL A 57 2.70 -10.11 7.04
N LYS A 58 1.91 -9.79 6.01
CA LYS A 58 1.24 -10.77 5.16
C LYS A 58 1.08 -10.24 3.75
N SER A 59 1.19 -11.11 2.76
CA SER A 59 0.91 -10.81 1.35
C SER A 59 0.05 -11.90 0.72
N GLU A 60 -0.84 -11.49 -0.18
CA GLU A 60 -1.66 -12.35 -1.03
C GLU A 60 -1.49 -11.93 -2.49
N PHE A 61 -0.39 -12.35 -3.10
CA PHE A 61 -0.02 -12.03 -4.49
C PHE A 61 -0.50 -13.16 -5.40
N ARG A 62 -1.82 -13.19 -5.63
CA ARG A 62 -2.47 -14.27 -6.39
C ARG A 62 -2.39 -14.07 -7.91
N TRP A 63 -2.21 -12.83 -8.34
CA TRP A 63 -2.16 -12.45 -9.75
C TRP A 63 -0.78 -11.89 -10.10
N LYS A 64 -0.44 -11.88 -11.39
CA LYS A 64 0.85 -11.38 -11.86
C LYS A 64 0.94 -9.87 -11.75
N GLU A 65 -0.20 -9.21 -11.93
CA GLU A 65 -0.36 -7.78 -12.07
C GLU A 65 -0.63 -7.10 -10.73
N GLN A 66 -1.31 -7.77 -9.80
CA GLN A 66 -1.80 -7.18 -8.55
C GLN A 66 -1.88 -8.17 -7.40
N GLY A 67 -1.94 -7.64 -6.18
CA GLY A 67 -2.22 -8.42 -4.99
C GLY A 67 -2.61 -7.58 -3.81
N ASN A 68 -2.77 -8.23 -2.66
CA ASN A 68 -3.06 -7.56 -1.40
C ASN A 68 -1.89 -7.70 -0.43
N ALA A 69 -1.64 -6.67 0.37
CA ALA A 69 -0.57 -6.66 1.36
C ALA A 69 -1.04 -6.06 2.68
N LEU A 70 -0.65 -6.71 3.78
CA LEU A 70 -0.87 -6.27 5.15
C LEU A 70 0.43 -5.73 5.73
N PHE A 71 0.39 -4.46 6.09
CA PHE A 71 1.47 -3.72 6.71
C PHE A 71 1.11 -3.34 8.15
N VAL A 72 2.08 -3.45 9.06
CA VAL A 72 1.93 -3.09 10.47
C VAL A 72 3.06 -2.15 10.90
N ARG A 73 2.73 -1.13 11.68
CA ARG A 73 3.66 -0.19 12.32
C ARG A 73 3.50 -0.25 13.83
N GLU A 74 4.61 -0.48 14.52
CA GLU A 74 4.70 -0.55 15.99
C GLU A 74 4.58 0.84 16.65
#